data_AF-A0A1C0TQP7-F1
#
_entry.id   AF-A0A1C0TQP7-F1
#
_cell.length_a   1.000
_cell.length_b   1.000
_cell.length_c   1.000
_cell.angle_alpha   90.00
_cell.angle_beta   90.00
_cell.angle_gamma   90.00
#
_symmetry.space_group_name_H-M   'P 1'
#
loop_
_entity.id
_entity.type
_entity.pdbx_description
1 polymer ?
#
loop_
_entity_poly.entity_id
_entity_poly.type
_entity_poly.pdbx_seq_one_letter_code
_entity_poly.pdbx_strand_id
1 'polypeptide(L)'
;MFSVKVKRTAQSPSLYASCNSELARDVLDIYTQNKNFESKIALKKWLCSTPTIEDAEFTKSVSNIFSLENHDLALNEWKTAYCSEDDKNFADSKSSHVLLQNASESASSAWTLCMQNTSALACYATQKDRTMSDNPQSVVLTINVPADGGQLLNTDIITTNLTAVDSVPTTLESGVTNLNFNIDDVNSESHFELSGHVHNENVSCTYDVPLKPTIDANACEVLRAQSLAQGKLSERDYGYLKDTDQVPLFSAKDGNLIGHYPCALYSN
;
A
#
# COMPACT_ATOMS: atom_id res chain seq x y z
N MET A 1 -4.85 -41.69 20.95
CA MET A 1 -5.27 -40.55 20.09
C MET A 1 -4.70 -39.29 20.72
N PHE A 2 -3.50 -38.86 20.30
CA PHE A 2 -2.83 -37.69 20.86
C PHE A 2 -3.05 -36.50 19.93
N SER A 3 -3.79 -35.50 20.43
CA SER A 3 -3.99 -34.23 19.73
C SER A 3 -2.82 -33.31 20.05
N VAL A 4 -1.93 -33.11 19.08
CA VAL A 4 -0.83 -32.16 19.20
C VAL A 4 -1.39 -30.77 18.96
N LYS A 5 -1.58 -30.01 20.04
CA LYS A 5 -1.79 -28.56 19.97
C LYS A 5 -0.51 -27.91 19.48
N VAL A 6 -0.50 -27.47 18.21
CA VAL A 6 0.54 -26.60 17.69
C VAL A 6 0.43 -25.27 18.43
N LYS A 7 1.41 -25.00 19.31
CA LYS A 7 1.60 -23.67 19.90
C LYS A 7 1.94 -22.71 18.75
N ARG A 8 1.09 -21.70 18.54
CA ARG A 8 1.49 -20.49 17.79
C ARG A 8 2.59 -19.81 18.60
N THR A 9 3.84 -20.07 18.23
CA THR A 9 4.99 -19.29 18.65
C THR A 9 4.88 -17.89 18.07
N ALA A 10 5.31 -16.88 18.83
CA ALA A 10 5.33 -15.48 18.44
C ALA A 10 5.83 -15.33 16.99
N GLN A 11 4.98 -14.76 16.13
CA GLN A 11 5.33 -14.46 14.74
C GLN A 11 6.51 -13.49 14.77
N SER A 12 7.63 -13.90 14.13
CA SER A 12 8.58 -12.94 13.59
C SER A 12 7.79 -11.82 12.88
N PRO A 13 8.19 -10.54 12.97
CA PRO A 13 7.60 -9.51 12.12
C PRO A 13 7.56 -10.07 10.69
N SER A 14 6.41 -10.01 10.02
CA SER A 14 6.37 -10.47 8.64
C SER A 14 7.41 -9.70 7.85
N LEU A 15 8.08 -10.34 6.89
CA LEU A 15 9.13 -9.71 6.06
C LEU A 15 8.69 -8.35 5.50
N TYR A 16 7.42 -8.28 5.12
CA TYR A 16 6.75 -7.07 4.71
C TYR A 16 6.73 -5.98 5.78
N ALA A 17 6.48 -6.28 7.06
CA ALA A 17 6.39 -5.29 8.12
C ALA A 17 7.66 -4.44 8.26
N SER A 18 8.84 -5.06 8.20
CA SER A 18 10.12 -4.33 8.26
C SER A 18 10.35 -3.52 6.99
N CYS A 19 10.20 -4.11 5.80
CA CYS A 19 10.47 -3.42 4.55
C CYS A 19 9.47 -2.29 4.27
N ASN A 20 8.19 -2.47 4.62
CA ASN A 20 7.15 -1.47 4.43
C ASN A 20 7.41 -0.18 5.22
N SER A 21 8.23 -0.23 6.28
CA SER A 21 8.62 0.99 7.01
C SER A 21 9.41 1.97 6.14
N GLU A 22 10.21 1.48 5.19
CA GLU A 22 10.93 2.33 4.22
C GLU A 22 9.96 3.10 3.32
N LEU A 23 8.97 2.39 2.77
CA LEU A 23 7.91 3.02 1.98
C LEU A 23 7.11 4.01 2.82
N ALA A 24 6.71 3.62 4.03
CA ALA A 24 5.89 4.46 4.89
C ALA A 24 6.58 5.78 5.27
N ARG A 25 7.91 5.80 5.43
CA ARG A 25 8.67 7.04 5.67
C ARG A 25 8.58 7.98 4.48
N ASP A 26 8.84 7.48 3.28
CA ASP A 26 8.75 8.26 2.05
C ASP A 26 7.33 8.77 1.79
N VAL A 27 6.31 7.92 1.98
CA VAL A 27 4.90 8.33 1.88
C VAL A 27 4.53 9.38 2.94
N LEU A 28 5.07 9.30 4.15
CA LEU A 28 4.88 10.34 5.18
C LEU A 28 5.51 11.67 4.77
N ASP A 29 6.70 11.65 4.17
CA ASP A 29 7.37 12.86 3.68
C ASP A 29 6.57 13.50 2.54
N ILE A 30 6.13 12.70 1.57
CA ILE A 30 5.25 13.15 0.47
C ILE A 30 3.96 13.72 1.01
N TYR A 31 3.31 13.03 1.96
CA TYR A 31 2.10 13.55 2.62
C TYR A 31 2.40 14.86 3.36
N THR A 32 3.54 14.96 4.05
CA THR A 32 3.89 16.15 4.81
C THR A 32 4.04 17.37 3.90
N GLN A 33 4.59 17.19 2.71
CA GLN A 33 4.74 18.24 1.71
C GLN A 33 3.40 18.56 1.02
N ASN A 34 2.70 17.53 0.54
CA ASN A 34 1.64 17.70 -0.45
C ASN A 34 0.22 17.57 0.13
N LYS A 35 0.09 16.99 1.33
CA LYS A 35 -1.19 16.73 2.02
C LYS A 35 -2.16 15.89 1.17
N ASN A 36 -1.62 15.07 0.27
CA ASN A 36 -2.42 14.22 -0.60
C ASN A 36 -3.19 13.19 0.23
N PHE A 37 -4.49 13.04 -0.06
CA PHE A 37 -5.37 12.20 0.73
C PHE A 37 -5.09 10.70 0.58
N GLU A 38 -4.67 10.25 -0.61
CA GLU A 38 -4.36 8.84 -0.84
C GLU A 38 -3.13 8.39 -0.05
N SER A 39 -2.11 9.25 0.07
CA SER A 39 -0.95 9.00 0.92
C SER A 39 -1.37 8.85 2.39
N LYS A 40 -2.31 9.66 2.85
CA LYS A 40 -2.89 9.55 4.20
C LYS A 40 -3.62 8.22 4.40
N ILE A 41 -4.42 7.78 3.44
CA ILE A 41 -5.11 6.48 3.50
C ILE A 41 -4.10 5.33 3.56
N ALA A 42 -3.08 5.36 2.68
CA ALA A 42 -2.03 4.34 2.64
C ALA A 42 -1.30 4.20 3.99
N LEU A 43 -0.95 5.33 4.61
CA LEU A 43 -0.33 5.37 5.94
C LEU A 43 -1.25 4.79 7.02
N LYS A 44 -2.57 5.05 6.95
CA LYS A 44 -3.54 4.48 7.90
C LYS A 44 -3.57 2.96 7.78
N LYS A 45 -3.75 2.44 6.57
CA LYS A 45 -3.82 1.00 6.29
C LYS A 45 -2.55 0.29 6.77
N TRP A 46 -1.37 0.82 6.45
CA TRP A 46 -0.09 0.30 6.93
C TRP A 46 0.01 0.30 8.46
N LEU A 47 -0.26 1.45 9.10
CA LEU A 47 -0.10 1.56 10.55
C LEU A 47 -1.05 0.61 11.28
N CYS A 48 -2.30 0.52 10.82
CA CYS A 48 -3.32 -0.34 11.41
C CYS A 48 -3.08 -1.84 11.21
N SER A 49 -2.51 -2.25 10.07
CA SER A 49 -2.28 -3.66 9.75
C SER A 49 -0.92 -4.20 10.23
N THR A 50 0.05 -3.33 10.49
CA THR A 50 1.39 -3.75 10.92
C THR A 50 1.40 -4.08 12.42
N PRO A 51 1.75 -5.31 12.85
CA PRO A 51 1.62 -5.72 14.25
C PRO A 51 2.62 -5.02 15.19
N THR A 52 3.89 -4.93 14.80
CA THR A 52 4.96 -4.32 15.60
C THR A 52 5.83 -3.45 14.69
N ILE A 53 6.15 -2.24 15.15
CA ILE A 53 7.07 -1.31 14.48
C ILE A 53 8.03 -0.83 15.57
N GLU A 54 9.33 -1.02 15.35
CA GLU A 54 10.36 -0.77 16.38
C GLU A 54 10.62 0.72 16.60
N ASP A 55 10.30 1.57 15.62
CA ASP A 55 10.48 3.02 15.69
C ASP A 55 9.23 3.73 16.25
N ALA A 56 9.22 3.91 17.58
CA ALA A 56 8.14 4.58 18.29
C ALA A 56 7.96 6.06 17.89
N GLU A 57 9.04 6.77 17.56
CA GLU A 57 8.96 8.17 17.15
C GLU A 57 8.32 8.28 15.76
N PHE A 58 8.73 7.43 14.82
CA PHE A 58 8.14 7.38 13.50
C PHE A 58 6.66 7.01 13.55
N THR A 59 6.29 5.97 14.30
CA THR A 59 4.86 5.60 14.43
C THR A 59 4.02 6.70 15.06
N LYS A 60 4.58 7.46 16.02
CA LYS A 60 3.92 8.63 16.61
C LYS A 60 3.72 9.74 15.58
N SER A 61 4.74 10.03 14.76
CA SER A 61 4.62 10.99 13.66
C SER A 61 3.52 10.60 12.68
N VAL A 62 3.41 9.32 12.31
CA VAL A 62 2.34 8.82 11.45
C VAL A 62 0.98 8.91 12.14
N SER A 63 0.83 8.48 13.39
CA SER A 63 -0.47 8.54 14.10
C SER A 63 -0.98 9.98 14.26
N ASN A 64 -0.08 10.94 14.45
CA ASN A 64 -0.44 12.35 14.65
C ASN A 64 -1.09 12.99 13.42
N ILE A 65 -0.83 12.50 12.20
CA ILE A 65 -1.47 13.06 11.00
C ILE A 65 -2.99 12.80 10.95
N PHE A 66 -3.51 11.90 11.78
CA PHE A 66 -4.92 11.55 11.86
C PHE A 66 -5.68 12.29 12.96
N SER A 67 -4.98 13.10 13.77
CA SER A 67 -5.58 13.88 14.84
C SER A 67 -5.53 15.38 14.56
N LEU A 68 -6.42 16.13 15.21
CA LEU A 68 -6.35 17.60 15.31
C LEU A 68 -5.55 18.03 16.55
N GLU A 69 -5.49 17.17 17.57
CA GLU A 69 -4.76 17.40 18.82
C GLU A 69 -3.66 16.34 18.97
N ASN A 70 -2.51 16.72 19.52
CA ASN A 70 -1.47 15.73 19.84
C ASN A 70 -2.01 14.78 20.92
N HIS A 71 -2.28 13.54 20.54
CA HIS A 71 -2.62 12.49 21.49
C HIS A 71 -1.35 11.74 21.88
N ASP A 72 -0.99 11.78 23.16
CA ASP A 72 0.11 10.98 23.73
C ASP A 72 -0.32 9.53 24.02
N LEU A 73 -1.26 8.99 23.22
CA LEU A 73 -1.70 7.61 23.35
C LEU A 73 -0.57 6.65 22.93
N ALA A 74 -0.46 5.53 23.63
CA ALA A 74 0.39 4.45 23.16
C ALA A 74 -0.14 3.92 21.82
N LEU A 75 0.74 3.46 20.92
CA LEU A 75 0.34 3.05 19.57
C LEU A 75 -0.79 1.99 19.57
N ASN A 76 -0.77 1.04 20.49
CA ASN A 76 -1.81 0.01 20.59
C ASN A 76 -3.17 0.58 21.02
N GLU A 77 -3.17 1.60 21.89
CA GLU A 77 -4.40 2.30 22.30
C GLU A 77 -4.94 3.13 21.13
N TRP A 78 -4.06 3.81 20.41
CA TRP A 78 -4.41 4.54 19.19
C TRP A 78 -5.03 3.59 18.14
N LYS A 79 -4.40 2.44 17.87
CA LYS A 79 -4.94 1.44 16.92
C LYS A 79 -6.30 0.93 17.36
N THR A 80 -6.50 0.70 18.65
CA THR A 80 -7.79 0.25 19.20
C THR A 80 -8.89 1.29 18.98
N ALA A 81 -8.56 2.58 19.11
CA ALA A 81 -9.51 3.67 18.96
C ALA A 81 -9.81 4.06 17.50
N TYR A 82 -8.82 3.94 16.60
CA TYR A 82 -8.87 4.57 15.28
C TYR A 82 -8.75 3.61 14.08
N CYS A 83 -8.46 2.32 14.30
CA CYS A 83 -8.38 1.32 13.24
C CYS A 83 -9.63 0.43 13.21
N SER A 84 -10.33 0.46 12.08
CA SER A 84 -11.39 -0.49 11.77
C SER A 84 -10.84 -1.90 11.50
N GLU A 85 -11.71 -2.90 11.44
CA GLU A 85 -11.30 -4.24 10.98
C GLU A 85 -10.86 -4.24 9.51
N ASP A 86 -11.48 -3.39 8.67
CA ASP A 86 -11.03 -3.19 7.29
C ASP A 86 -9.59 -2.67 7.24
N ASP A 87 -9.23 -1.68 8.07
CA ASP A 87 -7.86 -1.16 8.14
C ASP A 87 -6.84 -2.24 8.52
N LYS A 88 -7.21 -3.16 9.42
CA LYS A 88 -6.34 -4.23 9.92
C LYS A 88 -6.10 -5.34 8.88
N ASN A 89 -7.01 -5.50 7.91
CA ASN A 89 -6.93 -6.55 6.89
C ASN A 89 -5.89 -6.27 5.78
N PHE A 90 -5.26 -5.11 5.79
CA PHE A 90 -4.19 -4.74 4.84
C PHE A 90 -2.80 -5.25 5.26
N ALA A 91 -2.69 -6.42 5.89
CA ALA A 91 -1.38 -6.95 6.28
C ALA A 91 -0.51 -7.33 5.06
N ASP A 92 0.79 -7.50 5.29
CA ASP A 92 1.75 -8.03 4.31
C ASP A 92 1.81 -7.25 2.98
N SER A 93 1.69 -7.94 1.84
CA SER A 93 1.75 -7.40 0.48
C SER A 93 0.66 -6.35 0.21
N LYS A 94 -0.48 -6.44 0.90
CA LYS A 94 -1.58 -5.46 0.75
C LYS A 94 -1.18 -4.09 1.30
N SER A 95 -0.45 -4.06 2.42
CA SER A 95 0.08 -2.80 2.95
C SER A 95 1.18 -2.25 2.04
N SER A 96 2.07 -3.09 1.53
CA SER A 96 3.10 -2.63 0.60
C SER A 96 2.47 -2.05 -0.66
N HIS A 97 1.40 -2.68 -1.17
CA HIS A 97 0.68 -2.21 -2.34
C HIS A 97 0.17 -0.79 -2.19
N VAL A 98 -0.57 -0.48 -1.13
CA VAL A 98 -1.13 0.87 -0.96
C VAL A 98 -0.04 1.94 -0.77
N LEU A 99 1.09 1.56 -0.18
CA LEU A 99 2.25 2.44 0.01
C LEU A 99 3.04 2.66 -1.29
N LEU A 100 3.37 1.61 -2.04
CA LEU A 100 4.14 1.66 -3.29
C LEU A 100 3.53 2.62 -4.31
N GLN A 101 2.21 2.76 -4.27
CA GLN A 101 1.47 3.59 -5.20
C GLN A 101 1.57 5.09 -4.89
N ASN A 102 2.02 5.41 -3.68
CA ASN A 102 2.19 6.76 -3.16
C ASN A 102 3.66 7.07 -2.87
N ALA A 103 4.56 6.10 -3.07
CA ALA A 103 5.98 6.22 -2.78
C ALA A 103 6.76 6.65 -4.02
N SER A 104 7.93 7.23 -3.80
CA SER A 104 8.90 7.54 -4.85
C SER A 104 9.48 6.26 -5.48
N GLU A 105 10.01 6.38 -6.70
CA GLU A 105 10.75 5.29 -7.35
C GLU A 105 11.97 4.85 -6.52
N SER A 106 12.63 5.80 -5.84
CA SER A 106 13.73 5.52 -4.93
C SER A 106 13.31 4.68 -3.74
N ALA A 107 12.19 5.00 -3.09
CA ALA A 107 11.66 4.23 -1.98
C ALA A 107 11.18 2.83 -2.43
N SER A 108 10.56 2.75 -3.61
CA SER A 108 10.17 1.47 -4.23
C SER A 108 11.39 0.57 -4.50
N SER A 109 12.49 1.17 -4.95
CA SER A 109 13.76 0.46 -5.18
C SER A 109 14.39 -0.02 -3.86
N ALA A 110 14.42 0.84 -2.83
CA ALA A 110 14.92 0.49 -1.51
C ALA A 110 14.10 -0.63 -0.86
N TRP A 111 12.77 -0.57 -0.97
CA TRP A 111 11.88 -1.62 -0.53
C TRP A 111 12.14 -2.94 -1.25
N THR A 112 12.34 -2.90 -2.57
CA THR A 112 12.64 -4.10 -3.37
C THR A 112 13.94 -4.76 -2.91
N LEU A 113 14.98 -3.97 -2.64
CA LEU A 113 16.25 -4.48 -2.10
C LEU A 113 16.07 -5.08 -0.69
N CYS A 114 15.25 -4.45 0.16
CA CYS A 114 14.93 -5.00 1.48
C CYS A 114 14.24 -6.37 1.38
N MET A 115 13.27 -6.50 0.47
CA MET A 115 12.60 -7.78 0.21
C MET A 115 13.59 -8.82 -0.31
N GLN A 116 14.46 -8.45 -1.26
CA GLN A 116 15.48 -9.35 -1.83
C GLN A 116 16.52 -9.85 -0.81
N ASN A 117 16.83 -9.04 0.21
CA ASN A 117 17.71 -9.48 1.31
C ASN A 117 17.10 -10.59 2.16
N THR A 118 15.78 -10.83 2.04
CA THR A 118 15.06 -11.81 2.85
C THR A 118 14.35 -12.89 2.05
N SER A 119 14.11 -12.67 0.76
CA SER A 119 13.63 -13.66 -0.21
C SER A 119 14.45 -13.57 -1.49
N ALA A 120 14.77 -14.71 -2.12
CA ALA A 120 15.57 -14.74 -3.34
C ALA A 120 14.90 -14.06 -4.55
N LEU A 121 13.59 -13.80 -4.49
CA LEU A 121 12.83 -13.01 -5.46
C LEU A 121 12.02 -11.94 -4.73
N ALA A 122 11.89 -10.77 -5.36
CA ALA A 122 10.94 -9.76 -4.97
C ALA A 122 9.99 -9.48 -6.13
N CYS A 123 8.69 -9.50 -5.86
CA CYS A 123 7.69 -9.01 -6.78
C CYS A 123 6.69 -8.10 -6.08
N TYR A 124 6.15 -7.17 -6.86
CA TYR A 124 5.11 -6.25 -6.43
C TYR A 124 4.30 -5.78 -7.62
N ALA A 125 3.15 -5.17 -7.38
CA ALA A 125 2.33 -4.60 -8.43
C ALA A 125 2.01 -3.13 -8.18
N THR A 126 1.98 -2.34 -9.24
CA THR A 126 1.50 -0.94 -9.25
C THR A 126 0.33 -0.80 -10.22
N GLN A 127 -0.60 0.12 -9.94
CA GLN A 127 -1.77 0.36 -10.79
C GLN A 127 -1.45 1.46 -11.80
N LYS A 128 -1.82 1.25 -13.06
CA LYS A 128 -1.70 2.28 -14.09
C LYS A 128 -2.88 3.25 -13.98
N ASP A 129 -2.55 4.52 -13.83
CA ASP A 129 -3.46 5.67 -13.86
C ASP A 129 -4.58 5.67 -12.79
N ARG A 130 -4.31 6.36 -11.67
CA ARG A 130 -5.30 6.59 -10.61
C ARG A 130 -6.22 7.77 -10.88
N THR A 131 -5.87 8.60 -11.87
CA THR A 131 -6.61 9.81 -12.17
C THR A 131 -7.70 9.53 -13.20
N MET A 132 -8.89 9.19 -12.71
CA MET A 132 -10.18 9.41 -13.40
C MET A 132 -10.18 9.16 -14.91
N SER A 133 -10.24 7.90 -15.37
CA SER A 133 -11.21 7.40 -16.37
C SER A 133 -10.75 6.07 -17.00
N ASP A 134 -11.72 5.17 -17.12
CA ASP A 134 -11.83 4.03 -18.04
C ASP A 134 -10.97 2.77 -17.85
N ASN A 135 -9.93 2.73 -17.01
CA ASN A 135 -9.25 1.43 -16.78
C ASN A 135 -8.54 1.23 -15.42
N PRO A 136 -9.26 1.27 -14.27
CA PRO A 136 -8.72 0.84 -12.97
C PRO A 136 -8.32 -0.65 -12.92
N GLN A 137 -8.47 -1.35 -14.05
CA GLN A 137 -8.19 -2.75 -14.22
C GLN A 137 -6.72 -3.00 -14.56
N SER A 138 -5.93 -2.04 -15.06
CA SER A 138 -4.56 -2.37 -15.46
C SER A 138 -3.56 -2.29 -14.31
N VAL A 139 -2.84 -3.38 -14.08
CA VAL A 139 -1.72 -3.45 -13.13
C VAL A 139 -0.43 -3.82 -13.85
N VAL A 140 0.66 -3.20 -13.43
CA VAL A 140 2.02 -3.62 -13.79
C VAL A 140 2.55 -4.41 -12.63
N LEU A 141 2.77 -5.70 -12.87
CA LEU A 141 3.55 -6.52 -11.98
C LEU A 141 5.03 -6.33 -12.30
N THR A 142 5.79 -5.93 -11.30
CA THR A 142 7.24 -5.82 -11.33
C THR A 142 7.84 -7.04 -10.64
N ILE A 143 8.75 -7.72 -11.34
CA ILE A 143 9.54 -8.84 -10.82
C ILE A 143 11.00 -8.40 -10.85
N ASN A 144 11.70 -8.53 -9.73
CA ASN A 144 13.13 -8.24 -9.65
C ASN A 144 13.92 -9.51 -9.32
N VAL A 145 14.67 -10.00 -10.31
CA VAL A 145 15.60 -11.14 -10.18
C VAL A 145 16.98 -10.58 -9.79
N PRO A 146 17.61 -11.03 -8.70
CA PRO A 146 18.91 -10.52 -8.27
C PRO A 146 19.98 -10.57 -9.36
N ALA A 147 20.83 -9.53 -9.43
CA ALA A 147 21.87 -9.39 -10.46
C ALA A 147 22.90 -10.53 -10.45
N ASP A 148 23.17 -11.07 -9.28
CA ASP A 148 24.03 -12.22 -9.03
C ASP A 148 23.29 -13.57 -9.21
N GLY A 149 21.96 -13.58 -9.33
CA GLY A 149 21.12 -14.77 -9.43
C GLY A 149 21.03 -15.40 -10.84
N GLY A 150 21.61 -14.77 -11.86
CA GLY A 150 21.49 -15.27 -13.24
C GLY A 150 20.04 -15.23 -13.76
N GLN A 151 19.66 -16.19 -14.60
CA GLN A 151 18.32 -16.29 -15.17
C GLN A 151 17.37 -17.07 -14.25
N LEU A 152 16.14 -16.57 -14.08
CA LEU A 152 15.05 -17.34 -13.51
C LEU A 152 14.45 -18.23 -14.61
N LEU A 153 14.54 -19.54 -14.43
CA LEU A 153 14.11 -20.55 -15.40
C LEU A 153 12.82 -21.27 -14.95
N ASN A 154 12.10 -21.82 -15.94
CA ASN A 154 10.85 -22.57 -15.77
C ASN A 154 9.83 -21.82 -14.92
N THR A 155 9.59 -20.56 -15.28
CA THR A 155 8.66 -19.73 -14.54
C THR A 155 7.24 -20.25 -14.68
N ASP A 156 6.60 -20.51 -13.55
CA ASP A 156 5.17 -20.76 -13.45
C ASP A 156 4.51 -19.58 -12.77
N ILE A 157 3.43 -19.09 -13.36
CA ILE A 157 2.66 -17.95 -12.86
C ILE A 157 1.24 -18.40 -12.59
N ILE A 158 0.87 -18.33 -11.33
CA ILE A 158 -0.50 -18.55 -10.88
C ILE A 158 -1.11 -17.19 -10.59
N THR A 159 -2.22 -16.89 -11.24
CA THR A 159 -3.00 -15.69 -10.97
C THR A 159 -4.41 -16.02 -10.52
N THR A 160 -4.96 -15.16 -9.67
CA THR A 160 -6.39 -15.10 -9.39
C THR A 160 -6.87 -13.69 -9.66
N ASN A 161 -7.97 -13.55 -10.41
CA ASN A 161 -8.55 -12.26 -10.77
C ASN A 161 -7.60 -11.36 -11.59
N LEU A 162 -6.65 -11.95 -12.31
CA LEU A 162 -5.74 -11.25 -13.22
C LEU A 162 -5.61 -12.02 -14.54
N THR A 163 -5.78 -11.30 -15.64
CA THR A 163 -5.50 -11.78 -16.99
C THR A 163 -4.30 -11.05 -17.57
N ALA A 164 -3.28 -11.77 -18.04
CA ALA A 164 -2.11 -11.19 -18.68
C ALA A 164 -2.49 -10.48 -19.99
N VAL A 165 -1.96 -9.28 -20.22
CA VAL A 165 -2.19 -8.52 -21.46
C VAL A 165 -1.38 -9.14 -22.61
N ASP A 166 -0.17 -9.60 -22.30
CA ASP A 166 0.76 -10.21 -23.25
C ASP A 166 1.17 -11.60 -22.78
N SER A 167 1.88 -12.35 -23.63
CA SER A 167 2.44 -13.64 -23.25
C SER A 167 3.37 -13.51 -22.05
N VAL A 168 3.10 -14.30 -21.01
CA VAL A 168 4.00 -14.43 -19.86
C VAL A 168 5.26 -15.19 -20.29
N PRO A 169 6.46 -14.64 -20.10
CA PRO A 169 7.71 -15.32 -20.44
C PRO A 169 7.94 -16.54 -19.53
N THR A 170 8.59 -17.58 -20.07
CA THR A 170 9.01 -18.79 -19.32
C THR A 170 10.42 -18.67 -18.72
N THR A 171 11.08 -17.54 -18.97
CA THR A 171 12.45 -17.24 -18.53
C THR A 171 12.56 -15.74 -18.30
N LEU A 172 13.15 -15.35 -17.17
CA LEU A 172 13.44 -13.95 -16.84
C LEU A 172 14.94 -13.77 -16.67
N GLU A 173 15.50 -12.77 -17.34
CA GLU A 173 16.87 -12.33 -17.11
C GLU A 173 17.01 -11.69 -15.72
N SER A 174 18.25 -11.55 -15.26
CA SER A 174 18.52 -10.78 -14.05
C SER A 174 18.12 -9.31 -14.22
N GLY A 175 17.69 -8.70 -13.12
CA GLY A 175 17.16 -7.33 -13.09
C GLY A 175 15.63 -7.27 -13.06
N VAL A 176 15.10 -6.14 -13.52
CA VAL A 176 13.68 -5.80 -13.41
C VAL A 176 12.94 -6.19 -14.67
N THR A 177 11.89 -7.01 -14.52
CA THR A 177 10.91 -7.31 -15.56
C THR A 177 9.54 -6.76 -15.15
N ASN A 178 8.85 -6.13 -16.11
CA ASN A 178 7.49 -5.64 -15.93
C ASN A 178 6.53 -6.43 -16.80
N LEU A 179 5.49 -6.99 -16.19
CA LEU A 179 4.42 -7.73 -16.86
C LEU A 179 3.10 -6.98 -16.67
N ASN A 180 2.35 -6.80 -17.76
CA ASN A 180 1.08 -6.10 -17.72
C ASN A 180 -0.06 -7.10 -17.54
N PHE A 181 -0.96 -6.81 -16.60
CA PHE A 181 -2.17 -7.58 -16.35
C PHE A 181 -3.39 -6.66 -16.29
N ASN A 182 -4.56 -7.23 -16.54
CA ASN A 182 -5.85 -6.65 -16.26
C ASN A 182 -6.49 -7.38 -15.07
N ILE A 183 -7.13 -6.64 -14.17
CA ILE A 183 -7.97 -7.13 -13.08
C ILE A 183 -9.34 -7.45 -13.67
N ASP A 184 -9.77 -8.70 -13.53
CA ASP A 184 -11.00 -9.19 -14.16
C ASP A 184 -12.26 -8.64 -13.47
N ASP A 185 -12.24 -8.55 -12.13
CA ASP A 185 -13.27 -8.00 -11.27
C ASP A 185 -12.67 -7.04 -10.23
N VAL A 186 -12.99 -5.75 -10.37
CA VAL A 186 -12.52 -4.69 -9.46
C VAL A 186 -13.08 -4.77 -8.04
N ASN A 187 -14.11 -5.59 -7.83
CA ASN A 187 -14.72 -5.81 -6.51
C ASN A 187 -14.14 -7.03 -5.78
N SER A 188 -13.14 -7.68 -6.37
CA SER A 188 -12.43 -8.81 -5.79
C SER A 188 -10.95 -8.51 -5.66
N GLU A 189 -10.31 -9.03 -4.60
CA GLU A 189 -8.84 -8.97 -4.49
C GLU A 189 -8.20 -9.77 -5.62
N SER A 190 -6.97 -9.41 -5.98
CA SER A 190 -6.20 -10.14 -6.99
C SER A 190 -4.96 -10.74 -6.38
N HIS A 191 -4.57 -11.91 -6.89
CA HIS A 191 -3.42 -12.65 -6.38
C HIS A 191 -2.47 -12.97 -7.52
N PHE A 192 -1.18 -12.89 -7.21
CA PHE A 192 -0.09 -13.26 -8.08
C PHE A 192 0.91 -14.13 -7.31
N GLU A 193 1.26 -15.27 -7.88
CA GLU A 193 2.35 -16.12 -7.43
C GLU A 193 3.25 -16.44 -8.63
N LEU A 194 4.54 -16.16 -8.47
CA LEU A 194 5.60 -16.60 -9.37
C LEU A 194 6.42 -17.66 -8.68
N SER A 195 6.69 -18.75 -9.37
CA SER A 195 7.69 -19.73 -8.95
C SER A 195 8.64 -20.05 -10.10
N GLY A 196 9.86 -20.45 -9.78
CA GLY A 196 10.85 -20.85 -10.77
C GLY A 196 12.16 -21.30 -10.11
N HIS A 197 13.22 -21.39 -10.89
CA HIS A 197 14.54 -21.79 -10.40
C HIS A 197 15.64 -20.77 -10.70
N VAL A 198 16.45 -20.48 -9.68
CA VAL A 198 17.69 -19.71 -9.78
C VAL A 198 18.81 -20.59 -9.23
N HIS A 199 19.88 -20.83 -9.98
CA HIS A 199 21.02 -21.67 -9.56
C HIS A 199 20.65 -23.05 -8.99
N ASN A 200 19.61 -23.70 -9.55
CA ASN A 200 19.02 -24.96 -9.06
C ASN A 200 18.30 -24.88 -7.70
N GLU A 201 18.05 -23.69 -7.16
CA GLU A 201 17.19 -23.47 -6.00
C GLU A 201 15.80 -23.03 -6.45
N ASN A 202 14.78 -23.57 -5.78
CA ASN A 202 13.40 -23.14 -6.00
C ASN A 202 13.19 -21.80 -5.34
N VAL A 203 12.72 -20.84 -6.11
CA VAL A 203 12.44 -19.49 -5.64
C VAL A 203 11.01 -19.14 -6.00
N SER A 204 10.34 -18.40 -5.12
CA SER A 204 9.00 -17.90 -5.39
C SER A 204 8.79 -16.53 -4.77
N CYS A 205 7.81 -15.82 -5.29
CA CYS A 205 7.29 -14.61 -4.67
C CYS A 205 5.77 -14.61 -4.83
N THR A 206 5.09 -14.13 -3.80
CA THR A 206 3.63 -14.00 -3.77
C THR A 206 3.26 -12.56 -3.46
N TYR A 207 2.21 -12.09 -4.12
CA TYR A 207 1.78 -10.71 -4.00
C TYR A 207 0.26 -10.59 -4.17
N ASP A 208 -0.36 -9.83 -3.27
CA ASP A 208 -1.80 -9.55 -3.32
C ASP A 208 -2.03 -8.09 -3.68
N VAL A 209 -2.91 -7.88 -4.65
CA VAL A 209 -3.49 -6.58 -4.95
C VAL A 209 -4.80 -6.47 -4.16
N PRO A 210 -4.84 -5.67 -3.09
CA PRO A 210 -6.05 -5.52 -2.30
C PRO A 210 -7.13 -4.79 -3.08
N LEU A 211 -8.36 -4.88 -2.58
CA LEU A 211 -9.43 -3.96 -2.99
C LEU A 211 -9.00 -2.51 -2.78
N LYS A 212 -9.62 -1.62 -3.55
CA LYS A 212 -9.44 -0.19 -3.34
C LYS A 212 -9.74 0.13 -1.86
N PRO A 213 -8.80 0.76 -1.14
CA PRO A 213 -8.98 1.07 0.28
C PRO A 213 -10.24 1.91 0.50
N THR A 214 -11.04 1.50 1.47
CA THR A 214 -12.15 2.32 1.96
C THR A 214 -11.74 3.11 3.20
N ILE A 215 -12.50 4.16 3.50
CA ILE A 215 -12.35 5.01 4.68
C ILE A 215 -13.61 4.98 5.52
N ASP A 216 -13.46 5.21 6.82
CA ASP A 216 -14.61 5.36 7.71
C ASP A 216 -15.47 6.55 7.29
N ALA A 217 -16.78 6.48 7.54
CA ALA A 217 -17.74 7.55 7.18
C ALA A 217 -17.32 8.95 7.70
N ASN A 218 -16.64 9.01 8.85
CA ASN A 218 -16.18 10.28 9.43
C ASN A 218 -14.82 10.77 8.89
N ALA A 219 -14.10 9.98 8.11
CA ALA A 219 -12.75 10.32 7.64
C ALA A 219 -12.74 11.53 6.70
N CYS A 220 -13.83 11.73 5.95
CA CYS A 220 -14.03 12.93 5.13
C CYS A 220 -14.09 14.23 5.94
N GLU A 221 -14.87 14.24 7.02
CA GLU A 221 -14.97 15.42 7.90
C GLU A 221 -13.62 15.72 8.55
N VAL A 222 -12.93 14.69 9.05
CA VAL A 222 -11.58 14.84 9.62
C VAL A 222 -10.62 15.45 8.61
N LEU A 223 -10.62 14.98 7.36
CA LEU A 223 -9.77 15.55 6.32
C LEU A 223 -10.11 17.02 6.03
N ARG A 224 -11.40 17.34 5.89
CA ARG A 224 -11.86 18.72 5.64
C ARG A 224 -11.41 19.64 6.78
N ALA A 225 -11.67 19.25 8.02
CA ALA A 225 -11.31 20.03 9.20
C ALA A 225 -9.79 20.23 9.33
N GLN A 226 -9.00 19.18 9.07
CA GLN A 226 -7.54 19.29 9.07
C GLN A 226 -7.02 20.18 7.94
N SER A 227 -7.58 20.07 6.73
CA SER A 227 -7.19 20.90 5.59
C SER A 227 -7.49 22.38 5.86
N LEU A 228 -8.59 22.67 6.54
CA LEU A 228 -8.91 24.02 7.04
C LEU A 228 -7.91 24.48 8.10
N ALA A 229 -7.68 23.68 9.14
CA ALA A 229 -6.76 24.01 10.24
C ALA A 229 -5.32 24.25 9.76
N GLN A 230 -4.93 23.61 8.66
CA GLN A 230 -3.60 23.75 8.03
C GLN A 230 -3.56 24.86 6.95
N GLY A 231 -4.64 25.61 6.74
CA GLY A 231 -4.71 26.71 5.77
C GLY A 231 -4.70 26.28 4.31
N LYS A 232 -4.93 24.99 4.02
CA LYS A 232 -5.06 24.44 2.66
C LYS A 232 -6.47 24.63 2.08
N LEU A 233 -7.45 24.84 2.96
CA LEU A 233 -8.81 25.27 2.59
C LEU A 233 -9.13 26.58 3.28
N SER A 234 -9.90 27.43 2.60
CA SER A 234 -10.60 28.54 3.27
C SER A 234 -11.84 28.02 4.01
N GLU A 235 -12.38 28.81 4.95
CA GLU A 235 -13.67 28.49 5.60
C GLU A 235 -14.81 28.33 4.58
N ARG A 236 -14.75 29.09 3.48
CA ARG A 236 -15.72 29.00 2.39
C ARG A 236 -15.62 27.67 1.66
N ASP A 237 -14.41 27.24 1.32
CA ASP A 237 -14.19 25.95 0.64
C ASP A 237 -14.58 24.78 1.56
N TYR A 238 -14.24 24.88 2.84
CA TYR A 238 -14.66 23.89 3.83
C TYR A 238 -16.20 23.77 3.88
N GLY A 239 -16.92 24.89 3.94
CA GLY A 239 -18.38 24.91 3.92
C GLY A 239 -18.96 24.28 2.65
N TYR A 240 -18.45 24.68 1.48
CA TYR A 240 -18.87 24.12 0.20
C TYR A 240 -18.66 22.60 0.12
N LEU A 241 -17.48 22.11 0.51
CA LEU A 241 -17.17 20.67 0.46
C LEU A 241 -17.97 19.88 1.49
N LYS A 242 -18.32 20.49 2.63
CA LYS A 242 -19.22 19.89 3.60
C LYS A 242 -20.64 19.77 3.05
N ASP A 243 -21.17 20.84 2.45
CA ASP A 243 -22.53 20.88 1.92
C ASP A 243 -22.72 19.96 0.70
N THR A 244 -21.64 19.69 -0.03
CA THR A 244 -21.63 18.83 -1.22
C THR A 244 -21.12 17.40 -0.96
N ASP A 245 -20.79 17.06 0.29
CA ASP A 245 -20.22 15.77 0.69
C ASP A 245 -18.97 15.36 -0.12
N GLN A 246 -18.02 16.29 -0.21
CA GLN A 246 -16.77 16.14 -0.95
C GLN A 246 -15.54 16.35 -0.06
N VAL A 247 -14.38 15.94 -0.57
CA VAL A 247 -13.06 16.18 -0.01
C VAL A 247 -12.13 16.84 -1.03
N PRO A 248 -11.15 17.65 -0.61
CA PRO A 248 -10.20 18.25 -1.52
C PRO A 248 -9.25 17.20 -2.12
N LEU A 249 -8.94 17.37 -3.41
CA LEU A 249 -7.87 16.65 -4.08
C LEU A 249 -6.65 17.56 -4.20
N PHE A 250 -5.62 17.28 -3.40
CA PHE A 250 -4.32 17.90 -3.54
C PHE A 250 -3.42 17.07 -4.45
N SER A 251 -2.78 17.75 -5.39
CA SER A 251 -1.78 17.18 -6.28
C SER A 251 -0.66 16.51 -5.48
N ALA A 252 -0.40 15.24 -5.79
CA ALA A 252 0.70 14.50 -5.18
C ALA A 252 2.09 15.03 -5.57
N LYS A 253 2.18 15.96 -6.54
CA LYS A 253 3.44 16.53 -7.03
C LYS A 253 3.82 17.83 -6.32
N ASP A 254 2.85 18.71 -6.09
CA ASP A 254 3.10 20.08 -5.63
C ASP A 254 2.13 20.54 -4.52
N GLY A 255 1.20 19.67 -4.10
CA GLY A 255 0.26 19.95 -3.02
C GLY A 255 -0.77 21.03 -3.33
N ASN A 256 -0.89 21.46 -4.59
CA ASN A 256 -1.91 22.39 -5.04
C ASN A 256 -3.29 21.70 -5.08
N LEU A 257 -4.35 22.45 -4.79
CA LEU A 257 -5.72 21.98 -4.97
C LEU A 257 -5.99 21.83 -6.46
N ILE A 258 -6.25 20.61 -6.92
CA ILE A 258 -6.49 20.29 -8.34
C ILE A 258 -7.88 19.74 -8.59
N GLY A 259 -8.71 19.57 -7.55
CA GLY A 259 -10.08 19.12 -7.69
C GLY A 259 -10.72 18.74 -6.36
N HIS A 260 -11.85 18.05 -6.45
CA HIS A 260 -12.59 17.53 -5.31
C HIS A 260 -13.13 16.15 -5.64
N TYR A 261 -13.30 15.30 -4.64
CA TYR A 261 -13.89 13.97 -4.79
C TYR A 261 -15.09 13.79 -3.86
N PRO A 262 -16.19 13.17 -4.33
CA PRO A 262 -17.26 12.72 -3.45
C PRO A 262 -16.74 11.76 -2.37
N CYS A 263 -17.23 11.90 -1.15
CA CYS A 263 -16.92 10.98 -0.06
C CYS A 263 -17.31 9.53 -0.36
N ALA A 264 -18.39 9.35 -1.12
CA ALA A 264 -18.86 8.06 -1.63
C ALA A 264 -17.82 7.27 -2.43
N LEU A 265 -16.80 7.92 -3.02
CA LEU A 265 -15.72 7.22 -3.74
C LEU A 265 -14.77 6.45 -2.84
N TYR A 266 -14.81 6.73 -1.53
CA TYR A 266 -13.92 6.15 -0.54
C TYR A 266 -14.68 5.43 0.58
N SER A 267 -16.01 5.57 0.70
CA SER A 267 -16.80 4.86 1.72
C SER A 267 -17.32 3.51 1.22
N ASN A 268 -17.42 2.52 2.12
CA ASN A 268 -18.19 1.29 1.92
C ASN A 268 -19.70 1.57 1.95
#